data_AF-L7JY41-F1
#
_entry.id   AF-L7JY41-F1
#
_cell.length_a   1.000
_cell.length_b   1.000
_cell.length_c   1.000
_cell.angle_alpha   90.00
_cell.angle_beta   90.00
_cell.angle_gamma   90.00
#
_symmetry.space_group_name_H-M   'P 1'
#
loop_
_entity.id
_entity.type
_entity.pdbx_description
1 polymer ?
#
loop_
_entity_poly.entity_id
_entity_poly.type
_entity_poly.pdbx_seq_one_letter_code
_entity_poly.pdbx_strand_id
1 'polypeptide(L)'
;MGGRTKQKYDYTVTHIVTQHDSLRKNAKCVRVEWVDRCLYAMRRCDERISIVRVPRTRSVTYNTHTMVQFTGIPPALKHTLKEQLNALDIKCADSEHMQGVTHLVSGSLATSEKFLCAMVSGIPIIKPNITCTDLDSLMWTEDDADDNDKKIVRAVMYWRGVIRRTHRLPFSGWRVRLLCTKARIGSYQRVLVCGGAEIVDEKWTHCFKSKDYDGEDVKGVRTTDYIFSYLFSHTSKEK
;
A
#
# COMPACT_ATOMS: atom_id res chain seq x y z
N MET A 1 19.01 -18.85 9.37
CA MET A 1 19.00 -20.08 8.54
C MET A 1 20.37 -20.76 8.36
N GLY A 2 21.51 -20.16 8.74
CA GLY A 2 22.81 -20.86 8.82
C GLY A 2 23.36 -21.51 7.54
N GLY A 3 22.69 -21.31 6.40
CA GLY A 3 23.08 -21.86 5.11
C GLY A 3 24.32 -21.18 4.57
N ARG A 4 25.14 -21.95 3.83
CA ARG A 4 26.35 -21.46 3.18
C ARG A 4 26.07 -21.23 1.71
N THR A 5 26.39 -20.05 1.20
CA THR A 5 26.32 -19.74 -0.23
C THR A 5 27.63 -20.14 -0.90
N LYS A 6 27.54 -20.67 -2.12
CA LYS A 6 28.70 -21.01 -2.95
C LYS A 6 28.50 -20.43 -4.34
N GLN A 7 29.56 -19.85 -4.90
CA GLN A 7 29.55 -19.31 -6.26
C GLN A 7 29.79 -20.38 -7.33
N LYS A 8 30.40 -21.52 -6.96
CA LYS A 8 30.68 -22.64 -7.87
C LYS A 8 29.90 -23.88 -7.43
N TYR A 9 29.40 -24.64 -8.41
CA TYR A 9 28.71 -25.91 -8.17
C TYR A 9 29.72 -27.03 -7.86
N ASP A 10 29.49 -27.76 -6.78
CA ASP A 10 30.22 -28.97 -6.40
C ASP A 10 29.27 -30.01 -5.77
N TYR A 11 29.79 -31.19 -5.43
CA TYR A 11 29.01 -32.31 -4.88
C TYR A 11 28.44 -32.05 -3.46
N THR A 12 28.87 -30.98 -2.78
CA THR A 12 28.35 -30.59 -1.46
C THR A 12 27.16 -29.63 -1.56
N VAL A 13 26.82 -29.17 -2.77
CA VAL A 13 25.67 -28.30 -3.01
C VAL A 13 24.37 -29.08 -2.82
N THR A 14 23.56 -28.68 -1.84
CA THR A 14 22.28 -29.34 -1.54
C THR A 14 21.11 -28.71 -2.30
N HIS A 15 21.16 -27.40 -2.56
CA HIS A 15 20.11 -26.64 -3.23
C HIS A 15 20.69 -25.69 -4.28
N ILE A 16 20.05 -25.62 -5.44
CA ILE A 16 20.33 -24.66 -6.51
C ILE A 16 19.14 -23.71 -6.57
N VAL A 17 19.40 -22.41 -6.35
CA VAL A 17 18.37 -21.38 -6.51
C VAL A 17 18.30 -20.99 -7.99
N THR A 18 17.22 -21.37 -8.67
CA THR A 18 17.07 -21.18 -10.13
C THR A 18 15.61 -20.90 -10.49
N GLN A 19 15.41 -20.17 -11.59
CA GLN A 19 14.09 -19.97 -12.20
C GLN A 19 13.72 -21.08 -13.20
N HIS A 20 14.69 -21.89 -13.61
CA HIS A 20 14.52 -22.96 -14.57
C HIS A 20 14.51 -24.32 -13.88
N ASP A 21 13.40 -25.05 -14.02
CA ASP A 21 13.19 -26.37 -13.41
C ASP A 21 14.05 -27.49 -14.05
N SER A 22 14.77 -27.17 -15.14
CA SER A 22 15.53 -28.10 -15.99
C SER A 22 16.97 -28.36 -15.54
N LEU A 23 17.50 -27.66 -14.53
CA LEU A 23 18.90 -27.80 -14.08
C LEU A 23 19.13 -28.95 -13.09
N ARG A 24 18.33 -30.03 -13.15
CA ARG A 24 18.42 -31.16 -12.21
C ARG A 24 19.75 -31.91 -12.37
N LYS A 25 20.74 -31.51 -11.57
CA LYS A 25 21.88 -32.33 -11.15
C LYS A 25 21.56 -32.96 -9.79
N ASN A 26 22.56 -33.54 -9.10
CA ASN A 26 22.43 -34.18 -7.76
C ASN A 26 21.98 -33.23 -6.62
N ALA A 27 21.50 -32.02 -6.93
CA ALA A 27 21.06 -30.99 -6.01
C ALA A 27 19.62 -30.57 -6.32
N LYS A 28 18.87 -30.19 -5.28
CA LYS A 28 17.46 -29.79 -5.44
C LYS A 28 17.36 -28.40 -6.04
N CYS A 29 16.59 -28.25 -7.12
CA CYS A 29 16.28 -26.94 -7.67
C CYS A 29 15.14 -26.30 -6.86
N VAL A 30 15.38 -25.12 -6.32
CA VAL A 30 14.39 -24.32 -5.58
C VAL A 30 14.34 -22.93 -6.19
N ARG A 31 13.21 -22.23 -6.03
CA ARG A 31 13.09 -20.83 -6.46
C ARG A 31 13.46 -19.88 -5.31
N VAL A 32 13.72 -18.61 -5.65
CA VAL A 32 14.05 -17.56 -4.67
C VAL A 32 12.96 -17.43 -3.60
N GLU A 33 11.70 -17.62 -3.99
CA GLU A 33 10.54 -17.49 -3.10
C GLU A 33 10.55 -18.52 -1.96
N TRP A 34 11.16 -19.70 -2.17
CA TRP A 34 11.33 -20.68 -1.09
C TRP A 34 12.37 -20.22 -0.06
N VAL A 35 13.45 -19.57 -0.52
CA VAL A 35 14.47 -18.98 0.35
C VAL A 35 13.84 -17.87 1.19
N ASP A 36 13.07 -16.99 0.57
CA ASP A 36 12.36 -15.91 1.25
C ASP A 36 11.40 -16.44 2.32
N ARG A 37 10.66 -17.51 2.02
CA ARG A 37 9.80 -18.17 3.02
C ARG A 37 10.59 -18.72 4.20
N CYS A 38 11.74 -19.33 3.94
CA CYS A 38 12.60 -19.86 5.00
C CYS A 38 13.20 -18.76 5.88
N LEU A 39 13.59 -17.64 5.27
CA LEU A 39 14.08 -16.46 5.98
C LEU A 39 12.97 -15.81 6.81
N TYR A 40 11.79 -15.63 6.22
CA TYR A 40 10.63 -15.05 6.91
C TYR A 40 10.20 -15.88 8.12
N ALA A 41 10.07 -17.20 7.95
CA ALA A 41 9.63 -18.09 9.02
C ALA A 41 10.75 -18.44 10.02
N MET A 42 11.99 -17.99 9.77
CA MET A 42 13.20 -18.36 10.51
C MET A 42 13.36 -19.89 10.72
N ARG A 43 12.79 -20.69 9.81
CA ARG A 43 12.80 -22.17 9.83
C ARG A 43 12.73 -22.72 8.41
N ARG A 44 13.19 -23.96 8.22
CA ARG A 44 13.07 -24.66 6.93
C ARG A 44 11.59 -24.92 6.61
N CYS A 45 11.14 -24.44 5.46
CA CYS A 45 9.79 -24.63 4.95
C CYS A 45 9.75 -25.78 3.92
N ASP A 46 8.57 -26.40 3.76
CA ASP A 46 8.34 -27.46 2.75
C ASP A 46 8.65 -26.93 1.33
N GLU A 47 9.29 -27.79 0.54
CA GLU A 47 9.77 -27.56 -0.82
C GLU A 47 8.64 -27.75 -1.85
N ARG A 48 7.55 -28.46 -1.48
CA ARG A 48 6.39 -28.65 -2.36
C ARG A 48 5.66 -27.33 -2.56
N ILE A 49 5.57 -26.91 -3.83
CA ILE A 49 4.76 -25.81 -4.32
C ILE A 49 3.28 -26.17 -4.07
N SER A 50 2.81 -25.94 -2.85
CA SER A 50 1.45 -25.45 -2.71
C SER A 50 1.50 -24.04 -3.29
N ILE A 51 0.67 -23.79 -4.30
CA ILE A 51 0.39 -22.46 -4.84
C ILE A 51 -0.35 -21.67 -3.75
N VAL A 52 0.32 -21.43 -2.61
CA VAL A 52 0.10 -20.22 -1.87
C VAL A 52 0.83 -19.20 -2.71
N ARG A 53 0.10 -18.58 -3.65
CA ARG A 53 0.56 -17.35 -4.30
C ARG A 53 0.88 -16.41 -3.15
N VAL A 54 2.16 -16.34 -2.79
CA VAL A 54 2.66 -15.25 -1.97
C VAL A 54 2.20 -14.03 -2.75
N PRO A 55 1.30 -13.20 -2.21
CA PRO A 55 0.95 -11.95 -2.87
C PRO A 55 2.29 -11.33 -3.24
N ARG A 56 2.48 -10.86 -4.48
CA ARG A 56 3.63 -10.01 -4.80
C ARG A 56 3.58 -8.89 -3.78
N THR A 57 4.31 -9.02 -2.69
CA THR A 57 4.35 -8.05 -1.63
C THR A 57 5.04 -6.88 -2.30
N ARG A 58 4.27 -5.85 -2.65
CA ARG A 58 4.83 -4.51 -2.73
C ARG A 58 5.41 -4.25 -1.35
N SER A 59 6.66 -4.64 -1.16
CA SER A 59 7.40 -4.33 0.05
C SER A 59 7.43 -2.81 0.14
N VAL A 60 6.91 -2.28 1.26
CA VAL A 60 7.06 -0.87 1.59
C VAL A 60 8.55 -0.59 1.63
N THR A 61 9.05 0.07 0.58
CA THR A 61 10.44 0.51 0.48
C THR A 61 10.48 1.89 1.12
N TYR A 62 11.19 2.00 2.23
CA TYR A 62 11.46 3.30 2.84
C TYR A 62 12.49 4.01 1.95
N ASN A 63 12.01 4.94 1.11
CA ASN A 63 12.86 5.77 0.28
C ASN A 63 13.70 6.68 1.19
N THR A 64 15.02 6.74 0.97
CA THR A 64 15.92 7.61 1.76
C THR A 64 15.76 9.09 1.42
N HIS A 65 15.01 9.41 0.37
CA HIS A 65 14.70 10.78 -0.04
C HIS A 65 13.25 11.13 0.31
N THR A 66 13.08 12.13 1.18
CA THR A 66 11.77 12.68 1.53
C THR A 66 11.15 13.38 0.33
N MET A 67 10.01 12.85 -0.10
CA MET A 67 9.16 13.39 -1.17
C MET A 67 7.79 13.73 -0.62
N VAL A 68 7.40 15.00 -0.72
CA VAL A 68 6.14 15.53 -0.18
C VAL A 68 5.15 15.85 -1.31
N GLN A 69 3.88 15.54 -1.10
CA GLN A 69 2.78 16.01 -1.93
C GLN A 69 1.72 16.75 -1.13
N PHE A 70 0.80 17.42 -1.82
CA PHE A 70 -0.25 18.23 -1.22
C PHE A 70 -1.65 17.75 -1.65
N THR A 71 -2.63 17.85 -0.75
CA THR A 71 -4.05 17.68 -1.03
C THR A 71 -4.89 18.67 -0.23
N GLY A 72 -5.96 19.20 -0.81
CA GLY A 72 -6.89 20.11 -0.12
C GLY A 72 -6.25 21.43 0.35
N ILE A 73 -5.16 21.88 -0.29
CA ILE A 73 -4.44 23.12 0.05
C ILE A 73 -4.77 24.21 -0.97
N PRO A 74 -5.18 25.42 -0.54
CA PRO A 74 -5.35 26.57 -1.42
C PRO A 74 -4.05 26.97 -2.13
N PRO A 75 -4.09 27.47 -3.39
CA PRO A 75 -2.87 27.80 -4.14
C PRO A 75 -1.91 28.76 -3.43
N ALA A 76 -2.43 29.78 -2.75
CA ALA A 76 -1.63 30.74 -1.99
C ALA A 76 -0.84 30.05 -0.86
N LEU A 77 -1.50 29.23 -0.05
CA LEU A 77 -0.86 28.47 1.02
C LEU A 77 0.12 27.42 0.48
N LYS A 78 -0.20 26.81 -0.67
CA LYS A 78 0.68 25.83 -1.33
C LYS A 78 2.02 26.47 -1.71
N HIS A 79 2.03 27.72 -2.16
CA HIS A 79 3.25 28.45 -2.48
C HIS A 79 4.15 28.59 -1.24
N THR A 80 3.59 29.10 -0.14
CA THR A 80 4.30 29.27 1.12
C THR A 80 4.85 27.94 1.66
N LEU A 81 4.06 26.87 1.58
CA LEU A 81 4.50 25.54 2.01
C LEU A 81 5.64 25.00 1.14
N LYS A 82 5.63 25.26 -0.17
CA LYS A 82 6.75 24.89 -1.05
C LYS A 82 8.02 25.65 -0.68
N GLU A 83 7.92 26.94 -0.34
CA GLU A 83 9.06 27.73 0.13
C GLU A 83 9.63 27.20 1.46
N GLN A 84 8.76 26.86 2.41
CA GLN A 84 9.16 26.26 3.69
C GLN A 84 9.86 24.91 3.49
N LEU A 85 9.30 24.04 2.65
CA LEU A 85 9.91 22.74 2.34
C LEU A 85 11.25 22.88 1.62
N ASN A 86 11.36 23.83 0.68
CA ASN A 86 12.62 24.10 0.00
C ASN A 86 13.69 24.63 0.96
N ALA A 87 13.32 25.49 1.92
CA ALA A 87 14.23 25.97 2.96
C ALA A 87 14.76 24.85 3.87
N LEU A 88 14.03 23.73 3.97
CA LEU A 88 14.40 22.53 4.71
C LEU A 88 15.07 21.46 3.84
N ASP A 89 15.37 21.76 2.57
CA ASP A 89 15.89 20.81 1.57
C ASP A 89 14.99 19.57 1.35
N ILE A 90 13.67 19.75 1.50
CA ILE A 90 12.68 18.69 1.29
C ILE A 90 12.04 18.84 -0.09
N LYS A 91 12.13 17.80 -0.90
CA LYS A 91 11.56 17.79 -2.25
C LYS A 91 10.03 17.69 -2.21
N CYS A 92 9.39 18.46 -3.07
CA CYS A 92 7.95 18.38 -3.30
C CYS A 92 7.63 17.96 -4.74
N ALA A 93 6.54 17.21 -4.91
CA ALA A 93 6.01 16.81 -6.21
C ALA A 93 4.60 17.37 -6.42
N ASP A 94 4.28 17.71 -7.66
CA ASP A 94 2.96 18.18 -8.08
C ASP A 94 2.41 17.27 -9.18
N SER A 95 2.26 15.98 -8.84
CA SER A 95 1.68 14.98 -9.74
C SER A 95 0.36 14.45 -9.20
N GLU A 96 -0.46 13.89 -10.08
CA GLU A 96 -1.67 13.16 -9.66
C GLU A 96 -1.33 11.82 -9.01
N HIS A 97 -0.22 11.21 -9.41
CA HIS A 97 0.22 9.92 -8.91
C HIS A 97 0.98 10.04 -7.58
N MET A 98 0.72 9.09 -6.67
CA MET A 98 1.35 8.98 -5.35
C MET A 98 2.62 8.11 -5.35
N GLN A 99 3.15 7.75 -6.52
CA GLN A 99 4.34 6.89 -6.61
C GLN A 99 5.58 7.62 -6.10
N GLY A 100 6.32 6.96 -5.18
CA GLY A 100 7.54 7.52 -4.59
C GLY A 100 7.31 8.62 -3.54
N VAL A 101 6.05 8.95 -3.24
CA VAL A 101 5.69 9.92 -2.19
C VAL A 101 5.93 9.30 -0.82
N THR A 102 6.56 10.08 0.06
CA THR A 102 6.86 9.65 1.44
C THR A 102 5.94 10.30 2.46
N HIS A 103 5.43 11.50 2.21
CA HIS A 103 4.54 12.24 3.11
C HIS A 103 3.49 13.00 2.29
N LEU A 104 2.29 13.13 2.85
CA LEU A 104 1.20 13.90 2.26
C LEU A 104 0.79 15.04 3.19
N VAL A 105 0.95 16.28 2.75
CA VAL A 105 0.43 17.47 3.44
C VAL A 105 -1.04 17.62 3.08
N SER A 106 -1.91 17.60 4.08
CA SER A 106 -3.36 17.72 3.90
C SER A 106 -3.88 18.99 4.57
N GLY A 107 -4.52 19.87 3.79
CA GLY A 107 -5.11 21.11 4.31
C GLY A 107 -6.44 20.90 5.02
N SER A 108 -7.18 19.89 4.58
CA SER A 108 -8.41 19.41 5.21
C SER A 108 -8.39 17.90 5.25
N LEU A 109 -9.13 17.29 6.19
CA LEU A 109 -9.31 15.84 6.27
C LEU A 109 -10.36 15.34 5.27
N ALA A 110 -10.29 15.81 4.03
CA ALA A 110 -11.16 15.37 2.96
C ALA A 110 -10.69 14.01 2.40
N THR A 111 -11.62 13.09 2.19
CA THR A 111 -11.38 11.75 1.60
C THR A 111 -11.12 11.81 0.09
N SER A 112 -10.23 12.71 -0.34
CA SER A 112 -9.76 12.80 -1.72
C SER A 112 -9.01 11.52 -2.12
N GLU A 113 -8.87 11.30 -3.42
CA GLU A 113 -8.16 10.13 -3.92
C GLU A 113 -6.71 10.04 -3.41
N LYS A 114 -5.98 11.17 -3.39
CA LYS A 114 -4.62 11.25 -2.85
C LYS A 114 -4.58 10.91 -1.37
N PHE A 115 -5.56 11.42 -0.61
CA PHE A 115 -5.69 11.13 0.82
C PHE A 115 -5.87 9.63 1.06
N LEU A 116 -6.79 9.01 0.34
CA LEU A 116 -7.05 7.57 0.48
C LEU A 116 -5.84 6.75 0.04
N CYS A 117 -5.18 7.14 -1.05
CA CYS A 117 -3.94 6.50 -1.49
C CYS A 117 -2.85 6.57 -0.41
N ALA A 118 -2.67 7.72 0.25
CA ALA A 118 -1.72 7.85 1.35
C ALA A 118 -2.09 6.93 2.52
N MET A 119 -3.35 6.95 2.93
CA MET A 119 -3.86 6.10 4.02
C MET A 119 -3.61 4.61 3.75
N VAL A 120 -4.01 4.11 2.58
CA VAL A 120 -3.86 2.67 2.26
C VAL A 120 -2.42 2.26 1.98
N SER A 121 -1.54 3.21 1.68
CA SER A 121 -0.10 2.98 1.52
C SER A 121 0.68 3.13 2.83
N GLY A 122 0.03 3.58 3.91
CA GLY A 122 0.67 3.87 5.19
C GLY A 122 1.57 5.10 5.18
N ILE A 123 1.39 5.99 4.19
CA ILE A 123 2.09 7.26 4.09
C ILE A 123 1.59 8.20 5.19
N PRO A 124 2.49 8.82 5.98
CA PRO A 124 2.15 9.88 6.93
C PRO A 124 1.34 11.00 6.27
N ILE A 125 0.22 11.35 6.90
CA ILE A 125 -0.62 12.48 6.50
C ILE A 125 -0.40 13.58 7.54
N ILE A 126 0.17 14.70 7.10
CA ILE A 126 0.68 15.77 7.96
C ILE A 126 -0.10 17.07 7.78
N LYS A 127 -0.11 17.88 8.83
CA LYS A 127 -0.76 19.19 8.89
C LYS A 127 -0.01 20.22 8.03
N PRO A 128 -0.68 21.29 7.54
CA PRO A 128 -0.07 22.32 6.71
C PRO A 128 0.73 23.35 7.51
N ASN A 129 1.42 22.93 8.58
CA ASN A 129 2.23 23.78 9.43
C ASN A 129 3.64 23.18 9.55
N ILE A 130 4.46 23.41 8.53
CA ILE A 130 5.77 22.78 8.38
C ILE A 130 6.82 23.65 9.07
N THR A 131 7.24 23.23 10.26
CA THR A 131 8.17 23.99 11.11
C THR A 131 9.52 23.30 11.31
N CYS A 132 9.64 22.02 10.96
CA CYS A 132 10.84 21.23 11.18
C CYS A 132 11.01 20.13 10.12
N THR A 133 12.17 19.48 10.14
CA THR A 133 12.51 18.35 9.25
C THR A 133 11.86 17.03 9.70
N ASP A 134 11.45 16.92 10.96
CA ASP A 134 10.75 15.73 11.48
C ASP A 134 9.25 15.78 11.15
N LEU A 135 8.93 15.49 9.88
CA LEU A 135 7.57 15.57 9.36
C LEU A 135 6.58 14.61 10.04
N ASP A 136 7.06 13.47 10.55
CA ASP A 136 6.22 12.48 11.23
C ASP A 136 5.60 13.07 12.52
N SER A 137 6.30 14.00 13.18
CA SER A 137 5.79 14.72 14.36
C SER A 137 4.61 15.65 14.04
N LEU A 138 4.43 16.01 12.76
CA LEU A 138 3.39 16.94 12.28
C LEU A 138 2.14 16.21 11.78
N MET A 139 2.04 14.89 12.00
CA MET A 139 0.87 14.11 11.65
C MET A 139 -0.41 14.66 12.31
N TRP A 140 -1.54 14.46 11.63
CA TRP A 140 -2.85 14.71 12.21
C TRP A 140 -3.10 13.77 13.40
N THR A 141 -3.56 14.33 14.52
CA THR A 141 -4.00 13.60 15.70
C THR A 141 -5.50 13.80 15.95
N GLU A 142 -6.11 12.99 16.83
CA GLU A 142 -7.53 13.16 17.18
C GLU A 142 -7.80 14.52 17.85
N ASP A 143 -6.80 15.10 18.52
CA ASP A 143 -6.91 16.39 19.19
C ASP A 143 -6.87 17.56 18.19
N ASP A 144 -6.28 17.35 17.01
CA ASP A 144 -6.24 18.36 15.94
C ASP A 144 -7.51 18.36 15.08
N ALA A 145 -8.35 17.34 15.19
CA ALA A 145 -9.46 17.09 14.28
C ALA A 145 -10.83 17.38 14.91
N ASP A 146 -11.74 17.91 14.10
CA ASP A 146 -13.14 18.07 14.47
C ASP A 146 -13.81 16.72 14.76
N ASP A 147 -14.89 16.71 15.54
CA ASP A 147 -15.58 15.47 15.94
C ASP A 147 -16.00 14.59 14.76
N ASN A 148 -16.37 15.21 13.64
CA ASN A 148 -16.71 14.51 12.40
C ASN A 148 -15.49 13.83 11.75
N ASP A 149 -14.30 14.41 11.90
CA ASP A 149 -13.08 13.98 11.24
C ASP A 149 -12.21 13.07 12.13
N LYS A 150 -12.48 13.00 13.44
CA LYS A 150 -11.82 12.04 14.36
C LYS A 150 -11.90 10.60 13.88
N LYS A 151 -12.98 10.22 13.18
CA LYS A 151 -13.11 8.88 12.58
C LYS A 151 -12.06 8.67 11.47
N ILE A 152 -11.80 9.70 10.67
CA ILE A 152 -10.84 9.67 9.58
C ILE A 152 -9.42 9.54 10.15
N VAL A 153 -9.08 10.37 11.15
CA VAL A 153 -7.76 10.29 11.80
C VAL A 153 -7.52 8.91 12.41
N ARG A 154 -8.51 8.34 13.11
CA ARG A 154 -8.43 6.97 13.63
C ARG A 154 -8.16 5.93 12.55
N ALA A 155 -8.81 6.04 11.39
CA ALA A 155 -8.56 5.11 10.27
C ALA A 155 -7.12 5.24 9.74
N VAL A 156 -6.63 6.46 9.58
CA VAL A 156 -5.26 6.74 9.13
C VAL A 156 -4.24 6.13 10.09
N MET A 157 -4.40 6.40 11.39
CA MET A 157 -3.52 5.87 12.43
C MET A 157 -3.58 4.34 12.49
N TYR A 158 -4.78 3.77 12.44
CA TYR A 158 -4.98 2.32 12.44
C TYR A 158 -4.26 1.64 11.28
N TRP A 159 -4.52 2.06 10.04
CA TRP A 159 -3.94 1.43 8.86
C TRP A 159 -2.42 1.62 8.81
N ARG A 160 -1.91 2.81 9.16
CA ARG A 160 -0.47 3.02 9.28
C ARG A 160 0.14 2.07 10.31
N GLY A 161 -0.49 1.90 11.48
CA GLY A 161 -0.04 0.97 12.51
C GLY A 161 -0.08 -0.50 12.08
N VAL A 162 -1.11 -0.92 11.34
CA VAL A 162 -1.19 -2.27 10.76
C VAL A 162 -0.10 -2.49 9.72
N ILE A 163 0.09 -1.54 8.80
CA ILE A 163 1.09 -1.64 7.73
C ILE A 163 2.50 -1.68 8.31
N ARG A 164 2.82 -0.85 9.31
CA ARG A 164 4.13 -0.87 9.98
C ARG A 164 4.41 -2.18 10.71
N ARG A 165 3.40 -2.77 11.37
CA ARG A 165 3.56 -4.02 12.13
C ARG A 165 3.60 -5.26 11.26
N THR A 166 2.79 -5.30 10.21
CA THR A 166 2.56 -6.52 9.41
C THR A 166 3.24 -6.49 8.05
N HIS A 167 3.70 -5.32 7.60
CA HIS A 167 4.15 -5.06 6.23
C HIS A 167 3.12 -5.46 5.16
N ARG A 168 1.83 -5.50 5.50
CA ARG A 168 0.73 -5.82 4.59
C ARG A 168 -0.15 -4.60 4.38
N LEU A 169 -0.47 -4.35 3.12
CA LEU A 169 -1.39 -3.30 2.70
C LEU A 169 -2.85 -3.75 2.86
N PRO A 170 -3.81 -2.82 3.02
CA PRO A 170 -5.21 -3.13 3.33
C PRO A 170 -5.88 -4.06 2.31
N PHE A 171 -5.52 -3.94 1.05
CA PHE A 171 -6.07 -4.72 -0.06
C PHE A 171 -5.10 -5.79 -0.57
N SER A 172 -4.08 -6.14 0.20
CA SER A 172 -3.10 -7.15 -0.19
C SER A 172 -3.77 -8.49 -0.49
N GLY A 173 -3.57 -9.00 -1.71
CA GLY A 173 -4.15 -10.26 -2.18
C GLY A 173 -5.58 -10.12 -2.74
N TRP A 174 -6.14 -8.92 -2.76
CA TRP A 174 -7.40 -8.67 -3.45
C TRP A 174 -7.17 -8.69 -4.96
N ARG A 175 -8.00 -9.44 -5.67
CA ARG A 175 -8.08 -9.44 -7.14
C ARG A 175 -9.44 -8.87 -7.49
N VAL A 176 -9.45 -7.65 -8.01
CA VAL A 176 -10.64 -6.81 -8.07
C VAL A 176 -11.07 -6.61 -9.51
N ARG A 177 -12.35 -6.91 -9.78
CA ARG A 177 -13.04 -6.46 -11.00
C ARG A 177 -13.86 -5.22 -10.68
N LEU A 178 -13.72 -4.16 -11.48
CA LEU A 178 -14.45 -2.90 -11.31
C LEU A 178 -15.50 -2.72 -12.41
N LEU A 179 -16.76 -2.61 -12.01
CA LEU A 179 -17.91 -2.32 -12.85
C LEU A 179 -18.36 -0.87 -12.58
N CYS A 180 -17.64 0.08 -13.17
CA CYS A 180 -17.83 1.52 -12.94
C CYS A 180 -17.93 2.26 -14.28
N THR A 181 -18.53 3.45 -14.25
CA THR A 181 -18.45 4.38 -15.39
C THR A 181 -16.99 4.79 -15.64
N LYS A 182 -16.64 5.07 -16.91
CA LYS A 182 -15.26 5.43 -17.31
C LYS A 182 -14.69 6.62 -16.53
N ALA A 183 -15.54 7.53 -16.06
CA ALA A 183 -15.11 8.70 -15.29
C ALA A 183 -14.57 8.36 -13.89
N ARG A 184 -15.12 7.33 -13.21
CA ARG A 184 -14.76 7.00 -11.81
C ARG A 184 -13.82 5.81 -11.68
N ILE A 185 -13.70 4.99 -12.72
CA ILE A 185 -12.89 3.77 -12.68
C ILE A 185 -11.43 4.07 -12.33
N GLY A 186 -10.86 5.13 -12.90
CA GLY A 186 -9.45 5.49 -12.68
C GLY A 186 -9.14 5.80 -11.22
N SER A 187 -10.01 6.55 -10.53
CA SER A 187 -9.80 6.90 -9.12
C SER A 187 -9.86 5.69 -8.20
N TYR A 188 -10.88 4.83 -8.36
CA TYR A 188 -10.97 3.59 -7.56
C TYR A 188 -9.80 2.67 -7.84
N GLN A 189 -9.42 2.52 -9.11
CA GLN A 189 -8.29 1.68 -9.52
C GLN A 189 -7.00 2.13 -8.84
N ARG A 190 -6.70 3.44 -8.82
CA ARG A 190 -5.50 3.97 -8.19
C ARG A 190 -5.49 3.72 -6.67
N VAL A 191 -6.59 3.97 -5.97
CA VAL A 191 -6.69 3.68 -4.53
C VAL A 191 -6.49 2.19 -4.24
N LEU A 192 -7.15 1.32 -4.99
CA LEU A 192 -7.05 -0.14 -4.82
C LEU A 192 -5.62 -0.64 -5.07
N VAL A 193 -4.98 -0.18 -6.15
CA VAL A 193 -3.61 -0.55 -6.51
C VAL A 193 -2.60 -0.01 -5.50
N CYS A 194 -2.79 1.21 -4.99
CA CYS A 194 -1.98 1.76 -3.89
C CYS A 194 -2.09 0.90 -2.63
N GLY A 195 -3.30 0.41 -2.32
CA GLY A 195 -3.53 -0.50 -1.19
C GLY A 195 -3.16 -1.96 -1.46
N GLY A 196 -2.50 -2.28 -2.57
CA GLY A 196 -1.96 -3.61 -2.87
C GLY A 196 -2.90 -4.58 -3.57
N ALA A 197 -4.04 -4.11 -4.09
CA ALA A 197 -4.92 -4.92 -4.93
C ALA A 197 -4.36 -5.08 -6.36
N GLU A 198 -4.74 -6.19 -6.99
CA GLU A 198 -4.56 -6.44 -8.42
C GLU A 198 -5.90 -6.23 -9.14
N ILE A 199 -5.89 -5.52 -10.26
CA ILE A 199 -7.11 -5.26 -11.05
C ILE A 199 -7.15 -6.27 -12.18
N VAL A 200 -8.24 -7.06 -12.25
CA VAL A 200 -8.35 -8.18 -13.19
C VAL A 200 -9.77 -8.27 -13.76
N ASP A 201 -9.87 -8.76 -15.00
CA ASP A 201 -11.16 -9.01 -15.64
C ASP A 201 -11.72 -10.40 -15.25
N GLU A 202 -10.84 -11.38 -15.08
CA GLU A 202 -11.20 -12.77 -14.77
C GLU A 202 -10.58 -13.30 -13.48
N LYS A 203 -11.23 -14.30 -12.87
CA LYS A 203 -10.79 -14.98 -11.64
C LYS A 203 -10.59 -14.00 -10.48
N TRP A 204 -11.48 -13.02 -10.34
CA TRP A 204 -11.48 -12.04 -9.26
C TRP A 204 -11.90 -12.66 -7.92
N THR A 205 -11.44 -12.06 -6.83
CA THR A 205 -11.92 -12.34 -5.46
C THR A 205 -12.97 -11.35 -5.00
N HIS A 206 -12.95 -10.12 -5.55
CA HIS A 206 -13.92 -9.07 -5.27
C HIS A 206 -14.41 -8.44 -6.58
N CYS A 207 -15.70 -8.15 -6.66
CA CYS A 207 -16.29 -7.39 -7.74
C CYS A 207 -17.04 -6.19 -7.16
N PHE A 208 -16.67 -4.98 -7.58
CA PHE A 208 -17.32 -3.75 -7.13
C PHE A 208 -18.09 -3.09 -8.27
N LYS A 209 -19.35 -2.74 -8.00
CA LYS A 209 -20.23 -2.04 -8.94
C LYS A 209 -20.57 -0.66 -8.42
N SER A 210 -20.45 0.33 -9.29
CA SER A 210 -20.94 1.69 -9.02
C SER A 210 -22.46 1.71 -9.13
N LYS A 211 -23.12 2.58 -8.35
CA LYS A 211 -24.59 2.71 -8.38
C LYS A 211 -25.11 3.15 -9.75
N ASP A 212 -24.30 3.92 -10.47
CA ASP A 212 -24.63 4.50 -11.79
C ASP A 212 -24.21 3.58 -12.95
N TYR A 213 -23.90 2.31 -12.68
CA TYR A 213 -23.48 1.35 -13.71
C TYR A 213 -24.65 0.43 -14.09
N ASP A 214 -25.18 0.64 -15.29
CA ASP A 214 -26.32 -0.13 -15.84
C ASP A 214 -25.91 -1.28 -16.78
N GLY A 215 -24.61 -1.62 -16.79
CA GLY A 215 -24.11 -2.74 -17.59
C GLY A 215 -24.43 -4.10 -16.96
N GLU A 216 -23.53 -5.06 -17.20
CA GLU A 216 -23.68 -6.45 -16.75
C GLU A 216 -24.12 -6.58 -15.27
N ASP A 217 -25.11 -7.44 -15.05
CA ASP A 217 -25.51 -7.87 -13.72
C ASP A 217 -24.77 -9.16 -13.34
N VAL A 218 -23.90 -9.04 -12.34
CA VAL A 218 -23.02 -10.13 -11.90
C VAL A 218 -23.41 -10.50 -10.47
N LYS A 219 -23.56 -11.80 -10.20
CA LYS A 219 -23.86 -12.28 -8.83
C LYS A 219 -22.64 -12.12 -7.92
N GLY A 220 -22.88 -11.82 -6.64
CA GLY A 220 -21.81 -11.67 -5.62
C GLY A 220 -21.07 -10.33 -5.67
N VAL A 221 -21.67 -9.31 -6.27
CA VAL A 221 -21.11 -7.97 -6.41
C VAL A 221 -21.38 -7.13 -5.15
N ARG A 222 -20.41 -6.30 -4.77
CA ARG A 222 -20.55 -5.30 -3.71
C ARG A 222 -20.58 -3.90 -4.31
N THR A 223 -21.19 -2.95 -3.60
CA THR A 223 -21.11 -1.55 -4.02
C THR A 223 -19.70 -1.01 -3.81
N THR A 224 -19.32 0.02 -4.57
CA THR A 224 -18.04 0.74 -4.36
C THR A 224 -17.92 1.33 -2.95
N ASP A 225 -19.05 1.60 -2.30
CA ASP A 225 -19.12 2.08 -0.91
C ASP A 225 -18.45 1.09 0.07
N TYR A 226 -18.42 -0.20 -0.27
CA TYR A 226 -17.75 -1.22 0.54
C TYR A 226 -16.26 -0.93 0.74
N ILE A 227 -15.58 -0.36 -0.26
CA ILE A 227 -14.14 -0.03 -0.18
C ILE A 227 -13.92 0.95 0.98
N PHE A 228 -14.74 1.99 1.06
CA PHE A 228 -14.65 2.99 2.13
C PHE A 228 -15.10 2.40 3.47
N SER A 229 -16.21 1.67 3.49
CA SER A 229 -16.69 1.02 4.70
C SER A 229 -15.64 0.11 5.32
N TYR A 230 -14.90 -0.65 4.51
CA TYR A 230 -13.77 -1.48 4.97
C TYR A 230 -12.65 -0.66 5.61
N LEU A 231 -12.30 0.48 5.01
CA LEU A 231 -11.23 1.35 5.52
C LEU A 231 -11.63 2.02 6.85
N PHE A 232 -12.91 2.38 7.01
CA PHE A 232 -13.41 3.14 8.16
C PHE A 232 -14.20 2.28 9.18
N SER A 233 -14.32 0.96 9.00
CA SER A 233 -15.04 0.09 9.94
C SER A 233 -14.24 -0.21 11.21
N HIS A 234 -12.92 -0.17 11.13
CA HIS A 234 -11.99 -0.56 12.20
C HIS A 234 -11.74 0.55 13.22
N THR A 235 -12.51 1.64 13.16
CA THR A 235 -12.31 2.85 13.97
C THR A 235 -13.32 3.00 15.10
N SER A 236 -14.28 2.09 15.23
CA SER A 236 -15.24 2.13 16.35
C SER A 236 -14.46 1.92 17.65
N LYS A 237 -14.52 2.89 18.57
CA LYS A 237 -14.00 2.69 19.93
C LYS A 237 -14.70 1.44 20.47
N GLU A 238 -13.93 0.44 20.88
CA GLU A 238 -14.43 -0.53 21.86
C GLU A 238 -14.96 0.32 23.02
N LYS A 239 -16.27 0.21 23.26
CA LYS A 239 -16.94 0.84 24.40
C LYS A 239 -16.55 0.10 25.67
#